data_AF-A0A7V2PTV4-F1
#
_entry.id   AF-A0A7V2PTV4-F1
#
_cell.length_a   1.000
_cell.length_b   1.000
_cell.length_c   1.000
_cell.angle_alpha   90.00
_cell.angle_beta   90.00
_cell.angle_gamma   90.00
#
_symmetry.space_group_name_H-M   'P 1'
#
loop_
_entity.id
_entity.type
_entity.pdbx_description
1 polymer ?
#
loop_
_entity_poly.entity_id
_entity_poly.type
_entity_poly.pdbx_seq_one_letter_code
_entity_poly.pdbx_strand_id
1 'polypeptide(L)'
;MIRQRFTIYMYKNANGIVPVQDYLFAGTNQKDISIMINVIQRLARVGQDLLDTNMAKPLGNNIYELRKDRHRILYAPYQQGFALLSAFLKKSQKTPPEEIKTAIQRYEQILEYNTVVPLKIPLD
;
A
#
# COMPACT_ATOMS: atom_id res chain seq x y z
N MET A 1 -6.78 23.35 -2.46
CA MET A 1 -5.74 22.54 -1.78
C MET A 1 -6.41 21.50 -0.90
N ILE A 2 -6.38 20.22 -1.26
CA ILE A 2 -6.87 19.14 -0.39
C ILE A 2 -5.66 18.62 0.39
N ARG A 3 -5.64 18.86 1.72
CA ARG A 3 -4.57 18.42 2.62
C ARG A 3 -4.66 16.91 2.87
N GLN A 4 -3.51 16.29 3.17
CA GLN A 4 -3.45 14.93 3.70
C GLN A 4 -4.35 14.79 4.93
N ARG A 5 -5.17 13.74 4.97
CA ARG A 5 -6.04 13.41 6.12
C ARG A 5 -5.55 12.20 6.90
N PHE A 6 -4.87 11.28 6.23
CA PHE A 6 -4.44 10.00 6.79
C PHE A 6 -2.94 9.81 6.61
N THR A 7 -2.27 9.35 7.67
CA THR A 7 -0.85 9.00 7.62
C THR A 7 -0.66 7.70 6.83
N ILE A 8 0.32 7.67 5.92
CA ILE A 8 0.70 6.45 5.23
C ILE A 8 1.99 5.91 5.86
N TYR A 9 1.96 4.64 6.19
CA TYR A 9 3.08 3.87 6.70
C TYR A 9 3.48 2.80 5.69
N MET A 10 4.73 2.37 5.71
CA MET A 10 5.20 1.20 4.97
C MET A 10 5.72 0.16 5.95
N TYR A 11 5.34 -1.09 5.73
CA TYR A 11 5.91 -2.23 6.47
C TYR A 11 7.44 -2.26 6.31
N LYS A 12 8.14 -2.52 7.41
CA LYS A 12 9.59 -2.73 7.44
C LYS A 12 9.89 -4.05 8.15
N ASN A 13 10.57 -4.98 7.50
CA ASN A 13 10.92 -6.25 8.13
C ASN A 13 12.11 -6.10 9.10
N ALA A 14 12.43 -7.20 9.81
CA ALA A 14 13.53 -7.25 10.78
C ALA A 14 14.92 -6.93 10.18
N ASN A 15 15.11 -7.22 8.88
CA ASN A 15 16.36 -6.91 8.15
C ASN A 15 16.40 -5.45 7.65
N GLY A 16 15.36 -4.67 7.94
CA GLY A 16 15.23 -3.28 7.55
C GLY A 16 14.74 -3.05 6.12
N ILE A 17 14.33 -4.11 5.42
CA ILE A 17 13.78 -4.05 4.07
C ILE A 17 12.37 -3.49 4.12
N VAL A 18 12.05 -2.59 3.18
CA VAL A 18 10.74 -1.95 3.03
C VAL A 18 10.17 -2.36 1.67
N PRO A 19 9.39 -3.45 1.57
CA PRO A 19 9.06 -4.08 0.28
C PRO A 19 8.34 -3.17 -0.71
N VAL A 20 7.48 -2.26 -0.22
CA VAL A 20 6.77 -1.31 -1.08
C VAL A 20 7.72 -0.24 -1.62
N GLN A 21 8.65 0.25 -0.79
CA GLN A 21 9.68 1.18 -1.22
C GLN A 21 10.61 0.52 -2.26
N ASP A 22 11.07 -0.70 -1.99
CA ASP A 22 11.89 -1.44 -2.94
C ASP A 22 11.16 -1.61 -4.27
N TYR A 23 9.88 -2.01 -4.26
CA TYR A 23 9.09 -2.14 -5.48
C TYR A 23 8.95 -0.82 -6.26
N LEU A 24 8.71 0.29 -5.55
CA LEU A 24 8.60 1.61 -6.19
C LEU A 24 9.88 1.99 -6.94
N PHE A 25 11.06 1.66 -6.39
CA PHE A 25 12.35 2.14 -6.92
C PHE A 25 13.19 1.07 -7.64
N ALA A 26 12.83 -0.22 -7.56
CA ALA A 26 13.56 -1.31 -8.21
C ALA A 26 13.19 -1.43 -9.70
N GLY A 27 13.82 -0.61 -10.54
CA GLY A 27 13.76 -0.74 -12.00
C GLY A 27 12.45 -0.23 -12.64
N THR A 28 11.64 0.50 -11.87
CA THR A 28 10.40 1.12 -12.34
C THR A 28 10.71 2.43 -13.09
N ASN A 29 10.10 2.64 -14.26
CA ASN A 29 10.24 3.91 -14.98
C ASN A 29 9.51 5.06 -14.24
N GLN A 30 9.86 6.31 -14.56
CA GLN A 30 9.30 7.49 -13.88
C GLN A 30 7.77 7.60 -13.99
N LYS A 31 7.19 7.09 -15.08
CA LYS A 31 5.73 7.10 -15.29
C LYS A 31 5.04 6.14 -14.31
N ASP A 32 5.53 4.91 -14.20
CA ASP A 32 4.97 3.91 -13.29
C ASP A 32 5.15 4.32 -11.82
N ILE A 33 6.28 4.95 -11.47
CA ILE A 33 6.49 5.58 -10.16
C ILE A 33 5.39 6.61 -9.90
N SER A 34 5.20 7.56 -10.82
CA SER A 34 4.21 8.64 -10.68
C SER A 34 2.79 8.08 -10.52
N ILE A 35 2.46 7.03 -11.27
CA ILE A 35 1.18 6.33 -11.20
C ILE A 35 0.94 5.74 -9.81
N MET A 36 1.94 5.07 -9.24
CA MET A 36 1.86 4.48 -7.90
C MET A 36 1.82 5.53 -6.79
N ILE A 37 2.64 6.58 -6.90
CA ILE A 37 2.60 7.69 -5.95
C ILE A 37 1.20 8.31 -5.96
N ASN A 38 0.62 8.62 -7.12
CA ASN A 38 -0.71 9.23 -7.22
C ASN A 38 -1.81 8.43 -6.49
N VAL A 39 -1.81 7.10 -6.59
CA VAL A 39 -2.82 6.28 -5.89
C VAL A 39 -2.58 6.26 -4.38
N ILE A 40 -1.33 6.26 -3.93
CA ILE A 40 -0.98 6.37 -2.50
C ILE A 40 -1.38 7.74 -1.94
N GLN A 41 -1.11 8.83 -2.68
CA GLN A 41 -1.53 10.18 -2.28
C GLN A 41 -3.06 10.27 -2.18
N ARG A 42 -3.78 9.60 -3.08
CA ARG A 42 -5.25 9.56 -3.01
C ARG A 42 -5.74 8.82 -1.77
N LEU A 43 -5.13 7.68 -1.43
CA LEU A 43 -5.40 6.97 -0.16
C LEU A 43 -5.14 7.88 1.05
N ALA A 44 -4.03 8.63 1.05
CA ALA A 44 -3.70 9.57 2.13
C ALA A 44 -4.71 10.73 2.28
N ARG A 45 -5.44 11.07 1.22
CA ARG A 45 -6.44 12.16 1.21
C ARG A 45 -7.85 11.68 1.57
N VAL A 46 -8.28 10.55 1.01
CA VAL A 46 -9.70 10.11 1.11
C VAL A 46 -9.89 8.79 1.86
N GLY A 47 -8.82 8.07 2.18
CA GLY A 47 -8.89 6.84 2.96
C GLY A 47 -9.75 5.76 2.30
N GLN A 48 -10.65 5.15 3.08
CA GLN A 48 -11.50 4.07 2.61
C GLN A 48 -12.63 4.50 1.66
N ASP A 49 -12.88 5.81 1.46
CA ASP A 49 -13.78 6.30 0.40
C ASP A 49 -13.31 5.84 -1.00
N LEU A 50 -12.05 5.38 -1.13
CA LEU A 50 -11.57 4.71 -2.34
C LEU A 50 -12.31 3.41 -2.67
N LEU A 51 -12.93 2.74 -1.70
CA LEU A 51 -13.68 1.50 -1.91
C LEU A 51 -14.94 1.72 -2.75
N ASP A 52 -15.47 2.94 -2.80
CA ASP A 52 -16.57 3.34 -3.67
C ASP A 52 -16.12 3.61 -5.11
N THR A 53 -14.85 3.32 -5.43
CA THR A 53 -14.23 3.52 -6.74
C THR A 53 -13.58 2.23 -7.25
N ASN A 54 -13.09 2.25 -8.49
CA ASN A 54 -12.28 1.14 -9.03
C ASN A 54 -10.83 1.09 -8.50
N MET A 55 -10.43 2.05 -7.65
CA MET A 55 -9.06 2.20 -7.16
C MET A 55 -8.75 1.39 -5.91
N ALA A 56 -9.76 0.87 -5.21
CA ALA A 56 -9.55 -0.04 -4.08
C ALA A 56 -10.50 -1.24 -4.14
N LYS A 57 -10.11 -2.34 -3.50
CA LYS A 57 -10.98 -3.51 -3.33
C LYS A 57 -10.69 -4.21 -2.00
N PRO A 58 -11.71 -4.64 -1.23
CA PRO A 58 -11.47 -5.50 -0.08
C PRO A 58 -11.07 -6.92 -0.52
N LEU A 59 -10.09 -7.49 0.16
CA LEU A 59 -9.65 -8.88 -0.03
C LEU A 59 -10.01 -9.79 1.16
N GLY A 60 -10.51 -9.22 2.26
CA GLY A 60 -10.80 -9.94 3.52
C GLY A 60 -9.68 -9.74 4.55
N ASN A 61 -9.94 -10.11 5.80
CA ASN A 61 -8.98 -10.05 6.92
C ASN A 61 -8.32 -8.67 7.12
N ASN A 62 -9.10 -7.59 6.93
CA ASN A 62 -8.62 -6.21 6.95
C ASN A 62 -7.54 -5.88 5.90
N ILE A 63 -7.39 -6.74 4.88
CA ILE A 63 -6.52 -6.52 3.73
C ILE A 63 -7.33 -5.93 2.58
N TYR A 64 -6.76 -4.90 1.98
CA TYR A 64 -7.31 -4.18 0.85
C TYR A 64 -6.26 -4.07 -0.25
N GLU A 65 -6.73 -3.96 -1.49
CA GLU A 65 -5.89 -3.82 -2.67
C GLU A 65 -6.11 -2.45 -3.30
N LEU A 66 -5.08 -1.60 -3.32
CA LEU A 66 -5.04 -0.46 -4.21
C LEU A 66 -4.77 -0.91 -5.64
N ARG A 67 -5.48 -0.30 -6.58
CA ARG A 67 -5.48 -0.64 -8.00
C ARG A 67 -5.13 0.58 -8.81
N LYS A 68 -4.00 0.48 -9.53
CA LYS A 68 -3.69 1.44 -10.57
C LYS A 68 -2.97 0.74 -11.72
N ASP A 69 -3.58 0.77 -12.90
CA ASP A 69 -3.16 0.04 -14.09
C ASP A 69 -2.89 -1.44 -13.78
N ARG A 70 -1.64 -1.90 -13.96
CA ARG A 70 -1.20 -3.26 -13.61
C ARG A 70 -0.55 -3.34 -12.23
N HIS A 71 -0.28 -2.22 -11.56
CA HIS A 71 0.32 -2.21 -10.23
C HIS A 71 -0.75 -2.45 -9.17
N ARG A 72 -0.40 -3.27 -8.19
CA ARG A 72 -1.23 -3.56 -7.02
C ARG A 72 -0.41 -3.27 -5.78
N ILE A 73 -1.04 -2.64 -4.80
CA ILE A 73 -0.44 -2.39 -3.48
C ILE A 73 -1.43 -2.93 -2.45
N LEU A 74 -0.99 -3.88 -1.64
CA LEU A 74 -1.79 -4.39 -0.54
C LEU A 74 -1.59 -3.51 0.68
N TYR A 75 -2.68 -3.14 1.34
CA TYR A 75 -2.67 -2.26 2.49
C TYR A 75 -3.70 -2.67 3.54
N ALA A 76 -3.53 -2.16 4.76
CA ALA A 76 -4.46 -2.33 5.87
C ALA A 76 -4.63 -1.03 6.66
N PRO A 77 -5.76 -0.83 7.36
CA PRO A 77 -5.92 0.24 8.34
C PRO A 77 -4.87 0.13 9.43
N TYR A 78 -4.28 1.24 9.86
CA TYR A 78 -3.31 1.25 10.94
C TYR A 78 -3.24 2.64 11.58
N GLN A 79 -3.47 2.71 12.89
CA GLN A 79 -3.59 3.97 13.64
C GLN A 79 -4.56 4.96 12.95
N GLN A 80 -4.17 6.22 12.78
CA GLN A 80 -4.96 7.27 12.10
C GLN A 80 -4.74 7.25 10.57
N GLY A 81 -4.41 6.10 9.99
CA GLY A 81 -4.18 5.98 8.56
C GLY A 81 -4.02 4.54 8.09
N PHE A 82 -3.03 4.29 7.25
CA PHE A 82 -2.91 3.02 6.53
C PHE A 82 -1.45 2.55 6.42
N ALA A 83 -1.25 1.24 6.54
CA ALA A 83 0.04 0.59 6.30
C ALA A 83 0.05 -0.10 4.93
N LEU A 84 1.06 0.20 4.10
CA LEU A 84 1.34 -0.49 2.85
C LEU A 84 2.21 -1.71 3.15
N LEU A 85 1.77 -2.88 2.70
CA LEU A 85 2.28 -4.19 3.12
C LEU A 85 3.14 -4.85 2.04
N SER A 86 2.67 -4.81 0.79
CA SER A 86 3.36 -5.36 -0.37
C SER A 86 2.92 -4.62 -1.63
N ALA A 87 3.72 -4.71 -2.69
CA ALA A 87 3.37 -4.21 -4.00
C ALA A 87 3.91 -5.15 -5.09
N PHE A 88 3.14 -5.32 -6.17
CA PHE A 88 3.47 -6.24 -7.25
C PHE A 88 2.82 -5.86 -8.58
N LEU A 89 3.39 -6.37 -9.67
CA LEU A 89 2.80 -6.25 -11.02
C LEU A 89 1.83 -7.41 -11.23
N LYS A 90 0.57 -7.09 -11.57
CA LYS A 90 -0.47 -8.07 -11.81
C LYS A 90 -0.13 -8.96 -13.02
N LYS A 91 -0.13 -10.29 -12.79
CA LYS A 91 0.08 -11.32 -13.83
C LYS A 91 -1.21 -12.07 -14.23
N SER A 92 -2.24 -12.05 -13.38
CA SER A 92 -3.51 -12.75 -13.60
C SER A 92 -4.69 -11.91 -13.10
N GLN A 93 -5.93 -12.27 -13.45
CA GLN A 93 -7.13 -11.48 -13.11
C GLN A 93 -7.41 -11.42 -11.60
N LYS A 94 -7.10 -12.48 -10.85
CA LYS A 94 -7.24 -12.53 -9.38
C LYS A 94 -5.90 -12.22 -8.70
N THR A 95 -5.96 -11.69 -7.49
CA THR A 95 -4.77 -11.52 -6.65
C THR A 95 -4.30 -12.91 -6.21
N PRO A 96 -3.01 -13.26 -6.41
CA PRO A 96 -2.52 -14.57 -5.99
C PRO A 96 -2.70 -14.77 -4.48
N PRO A 97 -3.15 -15.96 -4.02
CA PRO A 97 -3.35 -16.23 -2.59
C PRO A 97 -2.10 -15.98 -1.73
N GLU A 98 -0.92 -16.26 -2.27
CA GLU A 98 0.35 -16.04 -1.56
C GLU A 98 0.63 -14.55 -1.28
N GLU A 99 0.21 -13.63 -2.15
CA GLU A 99 0.32 -12.19 -1.90
C GLU A 99 -0.55 -11.77 -0.72
N ILE A 100 -1.77 -12.33 -0.65
CA ILE A 100 -2.72 -12.05 0.44
C ILE A 100 -2.19 -12.62 1.75
N LYS A 101 -1.72 -13.88 1.74
CA LYS A 101 -1.11 -14.52 2.91
C LYS A 101 0.08 -13.74 3.44
N THR A 102 0.97 -13.31 2.54
CA THR A 102 2.12 -12.47 2.89
C THR A 102 1.68 -11.14 3.51
N ALA A 103 0.65 -10.50 2.96
CA ALA A 103 0.12 -9.25 3.49
C ALA A 103 -0.48 -9.43 4.89
N ILE A 104 -1.24 -10.51 5.13
CA ILE A 104 -1.79 -10.84 6.46
C ILE A 104 -0.66 -11.00 7.48
N GLN A 105 0.35 -11.80 7.17
CA GLN A 105 1.50 -12.02 8.07
C GLN A 105 2.24 -10.71 8.40
N ARG A 106 2.45 -9.86 7.39
CA ARG A 106 3.08 -8.54 7.60
C ARG A 106 2.21 -7.64 8.46
N TYR A 107 0.90 -7.67 8.28
CA TYR A 107 -0.02 -6.89 9.08
C TYR A 107 -0.04 -7.34 10.54
N GLU A 108 -0.03 -8.66 10.80
CA GLU A 108 0.12 -9.22 12.15
C GLU A 108 1.42 -8.73 12.81
N GLN A 109 2.55 -8.75 12.10
CA GLN A 109 3.82 -8.22 12.60
C GLN A 109 3.80 -6.72 12.89
N ILE A 110 3.03 -5.93 12.13
CA ILE A 110 2.86 -4.50 12.41
C ILE A 110 2.08 -4.31 13.71
N LEU A 111 1.02 -5.10 13.92
CA LEU A 111 0.20 -5.00 15.12
C LEU A 111 0.96 -5.46 16.37
N GLU A 112 1.81 -6.46 16.25
CA GLU A 112 2.59 -7.00 17.38
C GLU A 112 3.83 -6.18 17.70
N TYR A 113 4.58 -5.75 16.67
CA TYR A 113 5.92 -5.18 16.85
C TYR A 113 6.06 -3.73 16.36
N ASN A 114 4.97 -3.12 15.88
CA ASN A 114 4.98 -1.75 15.36
C ASN A 114 6.02 -1.54 14.23
N THR A 115 6.18 -2.55 13.37
CA THR A 115 7.23 -2.66 12.34
C THR A 115 6.91 -1.85 11.08
N VAL A 116 6.91 -0.53 11.23
CA VAL A 116 6.58 0.41 10.15
C VAL A 116 7.54 1.60 10.07
N VAL A 117 7.60 2.21 8.89
CA VAL A 117 8.20 3.53 8.67
C VAL A 117 7.16 4.48 8.07
N PRO A 118 7.06 5.74 8.54
CA PRO A 118 6.16 6.72 7.93
C PRO A 118 6.65 7.07 6.52
N LEU A 119 5.73 7.14 5.56
CA LEU A 119 6.01 7.56 4.20
C LEU A 119 6.17 9.09 4.16
N LYS A 120 7.36 9.56 3.81
CA LYS A 120 7.69 10.99 3.66
C LYS A 120 7.65 11.39 2.19
N ILE A 121 6.44 11.46 1.61
CA ILE A 121 6.26 11.98 0.24
C ILE A 121 5.63 13.37 0.32
N PRO A 122 6.08 14.35 -0.50
CA PRO A 122 5.38 15.61 -0.70
C PRO A 122 3.96 15.34 -1.21
N LEU A 123 2.95 15.77 -0.47
CA LEU A 123 1.53 15.56 -0.82
C LEU A 123 0.89 16.80 -1.47
N ASP A 124 1.76 17.77 -1.76
CA ASP A 124 1.62 19.02 -2.49
C ASP A 124 1.77 18.83 -4.01
#